data_AF-A0A8R1EBE7-F1
#
_entry.id   AF-A0A8R1EBE7-F1
#
_cell.length_a   1.000
_cell.length_b   1.000
_cell.length_c   1.000
_cell.angle_alpha   90.00
_cell.angle_beta   90.00
_cell.angle_gamma   90.00
#
_symmetry.space_group_name_H-M   'P 1'
#
loop_
_entity.id
_entity.type
_entity.pdbx_description
1 polymer ?
#
loop_
_entity_poly.entity_id
_entity_poly.type
_entity_poly.pdbx_seq_one_letter_code
_entity_poly.pdbx_strand_id
1 'polypeptide(L)'
;MSNMKRLILLLVSSSMMSAQSNEDASFIRFCDTQDGTYTPIGKGPKTASGNTCEVPFIHWAKTEKLRWEFCTEYLPHTVLATKVIDQYTYTCLVESRVTCDDGWIQLHGICHKLIYEAMTKPEARARCQKERANARIAVYHNLWMTRHWQDFFRDAIKLWVDATETITDRLIYKRGPELMFAHDTLEYGLHSGAFCSRRRVFEWVHGVARNSPNFDSHWASPSEPNMKGNEPCLELLKGRSTVWGGGRGRTRDMTMMFNDCRCTYVRYFFCGKEAELVVVPLASS
;
A
#
# COMPACT_ATOMS: atom_id res chain seq x y z
N MET A 1 5.83 5.44 -74.91
CA MET A 1 5.87 4.17 -74.16
C MET A 1 6.84 4.32 -73.00
N SER A 2 6.35 4.61 -71.80
CA SER A 2 7.15 4.57 -70.56
C SER A 2 6.20 4.21 -69.42
N ASN A 3 6.22 2.94 -69.01
CA ASN A 3 5.38 2.41 -67.93
C ASN A 3 6.27 2.09 -66.74
N MET A 4 6.32 3.06 -65.82
CA MET A 4 7.06 3.01 -64.57
C MET A 4 6.31 2.10 -63.59
N LYS A 5 6.67 0.81 -63.54
CA LYS A 5 6.17 -0.13 -62.54
C LYS A 5 6.77 0.21 -61.17
N ARG A 6 5.97 0.81 -60.29
CA ARG A 6 6.28 0.99 -58.87
C ARG A 6 6.23 -0.37 -58.17
N LEU A 7 7.37 -0.83 -57.66
CA LEU A 7 7.47 -1.96 -56.75
C LEU A 7 7.23 -1.42 -55.32
N ILE A 8 6.10 -1.75 -54.70
CA ILE A 8 5.82 -1.44 -53.29
C ILE A 8 6.40 -2.60 -52.47
N LEU A 9 7.48 -2.33 -51.74
CA LEU A 9 8.07 -3.27 -50.79
C LEU A 9 7.30 -3.13 -49.45
N LEU A 10 6.42 -4.08 -49.16
CA LEU A 10 5.78 -4.21 -47.84
C LEU A 10 6.78 -4.85 -46.87
N LEU A 11 7.46 -4.02 -46.08
CA LEU A 11 8.18 -4.45 -44.88
C LEU A 11 7.13 -4.87 -43.84
N VAL A 12 6.81 -6.15 -43.79
CA VAL A 12 6.12 -6.76 -42.65
C VAL A 12 7.14 -6.79 -41.51
N SER A 13 7.15 -5.74 -40.68
CA SER A 13 7.86 -5.75 -39.41
C SER A 13 7.22 -6.84 -38.54
N SER A 14 7.83 -8.02 -38.52
CA SER A 14 7.52 -9.08 -37.57
C SER A 14 7.93 -8.60 -36.18
N SER A 15 7.04 -7.89 -35.51
CA SER A 15 7.13 -7.65 -34.08
C SER A 15 7.08 -9.02 -33.42
N MET A 16 8.23 -9.55 -32.99
CA MET A 16 8.24 -10.66 -32.06
C MET A 16 7.58 -10.15 -30.77
N MET A 17 6.29 -10.44 -30.62
CA MET A 17 5.64 -10.35 -29.33
C MET A 17 6.23 -11.46 -28.49
N SER A 18 7.35 -11.17 -27.81
CA SER A 18 7.80 -12.00 -26.70
C SER A 18 6.61 -12.14 -25.77
N ALA A 19 6.15 -13.37 -25.55
CA ALA A 19 5.20 -13.66 -24.48
C ALA A 19 5.84 -13.18 -23.18
N GLN A 20 5.43 -12.01 -22.71
CA GLN A 20 5.94 -11.39 -21.51
C GLN A 20 5.66 -12.37 -20.37
N SER A 21 6.71 -12.87 -19.71
CA SER A 21 6.52 -13.73 -18.55
C SER A 21 5.75 -12.92 -17.51
N ASN A 22 4.63 -13.47 -17.01
CA ASN A 22 3.83 -12.88 -15.94
C ASN A 22 4.51 -13.03 -14.56
N GLU A 23 5.85 -12.99 -14.55
CA GLU A 23 6.68 -13.21 -13.38
C GLU A 23 7.00 -11.86 -12.75
N ASP A 24 6.53 -11.67 -11.52
CA ASP A 24 6.85 -10.49 -10.72
C ASP A 24 8.22 -10.69 -10.08
N ALA A 25 9.24 -10.02 -10.62
CA ALA A 25 10.60 -10.05 -10.11
C ALA A 25 10.70 -9.61 -8.64
N SER A 26 9.78 -8.76 -8.18
CA SER A 26 9.74 -8.33 -6.78
C SER A 26 9.23 -9.43 -5.86
N PHE A 27 8.24 -10.21 -6.30
CA PHE A 27 7.70 -11.35 -5.56
C PHE A 27 8.70 -12.52 -5.49
N ILE A 28 9.40 -12.79 -6.60
CA ILE A 28 10.47 -13.80 -6.65
C ILE A 28 11.56 -13.43 -5.64
N ARG A 29 12.06 -12.19 -5.70
CA ARG A 29 13.08 -11.70 -4.76
C ARG A 29 12.61 -11.76 -3.31
N PHE A 30 11.34 -11.42 -3.06
CA PHE A 30 10.74 -11.57 -1.73
C PHE A 30 10.82 -13.02 -1.27
N CYS A 31 10.40 -13.97 -2.12
CA CYS A 31 10.43 -15.39 -1.79
C CYS A 31 11.85 -15.86 -1.46
N ASP A 32 12.82 -15.50 -2.30
CA ASP A 32 14.24 -15.83 -2.09
C ASP A 32 14.78 -15.25 -0.78
N THR A 33 14.42 -14.01 -0.45
CA THR A 33 14.89 -13.33 0.77
C THR A 33 14.31 -13.95 2.04
N GLN A 34 13.20 -14.69 1.94
CA GLN A 34 12.56 -15.37 3.05
C GLN A 34 12.92 -16.87 3.11
N ASP A 35 13.94 -17.31 2.37
CA ASP A 35 14.30 -18.73 2.22
C ASP A 35 13.09 -19.58 1.80
N GLY A 36 12.20 -18.99 1.01
CA GLY A 36 10.94 -19.60 0.58
C GLY A 36 11.08 -20.47 -0.66
N THR A 37 10.06 -21.29 -0.90
CA THR A 37 9.96 -22.09 -2.13
C THR A 37 8.97 -21.43 -3.11
N TYR A 38 9.51 -20.83 -4.17
CA TYR A 38 8.72 -20.20 -5.22
C TYR A 38 8.10 -21.22 -6.17
N THR A 39 6.83 -21.04 -6.51
CA THR A 39 6.13 -21.81 -7.54
C THR A 39 5.46 -20.86 -8.53
N PRO A 40 5.89 -20.85 -9.82
CA PRO A 40 5.26 -20.02 -10.84
C PRO A 40 3.86 -20.53 -11.19
N ILE A 41 3.02 -19.65 -11.73
CA ILE A 41 1.73 -20.04 -12.32
C ILE A 41 1.96 -21.12 -13.38
N GLY A 42 1.26 -22.26 -13.25
CA GLY A 42 1.32 -23.33 -14.24
C GLY A 42 0.83 -22.86 -15.61
N LYS A 43 1.52 -23.25 -16.70
CA LYS A 43 1.09 -22.93 -18.07
C LYS A 43 -0.18 -23.72 -18.41
N GLY A 44 -1.35 -23.06 -18.43
CA GLY A 44 -2.59 -23.64 -18.93
C GLY A 44 -3.80 -22.70 -18.80
N PRO A 45 -4.83 -22.83 -19.65
CA PRO A 45 -6.02 -21.96 -19.67
C PRO A 45 -6.96 -22.12 -18.46
N LYS A 46 -6.49 -22.65 -17.32
CA LYS A 46 -7.31 -23.04 -16.15
C LYS A 46 -6.78 -22.61 -14.78
N THR A 47 -5.69 -21.88 -14.66
CA THR A 47 -5.18 -21.51 -13.33
C THR A 47 -5.78 -20.17 -12.88
N ALA A 48 -6.78 -20.23 -12.01
CA ALA A 48 -7.32 -19.07 -11.29
C ALA A 48 -6.41 -18.57 -10.14
N SER A 49 -5.22 -19.14 -10.02
CA SER A 49 -4.21 -18.87 -8.99
C SER A 49 -3.05 -18.04 -9.54
N GLY A 50 -2.52 -17.15 -8.70
CA GLY A 50 -1.30 -16.38 -8.93
C GLY A 50 -0.02 -17.19 -8.67
N ASN A 51 1.12 -16.51 -8.74
CA ASN A 51 2.41 -17.09 -8.34
C ASN A 51 2.37 -17.34 -6.83
N THR A 52 2.96 -18.43 -6.36
CA THR A 52 2.99 -18.74 -4.92
C THR A 52 4.39 -18.83 -4.36
N CYS A 53 4.49 -18.61 -3.05
CA CYS A 53 5.72 -18.78 -2.29
C CYS A 53 5.37 -19.45 -0.95
N GLU A 54 6.03 -20.55 -0.63
CA GLU A 54 5.93 -21.19 0.69
C GLU A 54 7.10 -20.73 1.57
N VAL A 55 6.82 -19.91 2.59
CA VAL A 55 7.82 -19.28 3.46
C VAL A 55 7.89 -20.00 4.81
N PRO A 56 9.07 -20.49 5.25
CA PRO A 56 9.24 -21.11 6.56
C PRO A 56 9.43 -20.08 7.68
N PHE A 57 8.87 -20.36 8.86
CA PHE A 57 9.08 -19.59 10.09
C PHE A 57 9.39 -20.50 11.27
N ILE A 58 10.45 -20.15 12.01
CA ILE A 58 10.74 -20.71 13.34
C ILE A 58 10.00 -19.83 14.35
N HIS A 59 8.75 -20.18 14.64
CA HIS A 59 7.93 -19.46 15.60
C HIS A 59 6.91 -20.37 16.27
N TRP A 60 6.71 -20.18 17.57
CA TRP A 60 5.77 -20.99 18.33
C TRP A 60 4.35 -20.46 18.20
N ALA A 61 3.60 -21.01 17.25
CA ALA A 61 2.17 -20.72 17.08
C ALA A 61 1.37 -22.02 17.18
N LYS A 62 0.83 -22.28 18.39
CA LYS A 62 0.15 -23.53 18.75
C LYS A 62 -1.10 -23.81 17.91
N THR A 63 -1.85 -22.77 17.57
CA THR A 63 -3.12 -22.89 16.85
C THR A 63 -2.97 -22.40 15.42
N GLU A 64 -3.83 -22.92 14.54
CA GLU A 64 -3.92 -22.45 13.15
C GLU A 64 -4.25 -20.97 13.08
N LYS A 65 -5.16 -20.50 13.95
CA LYS A 65 -5.50 -19.08 14.05
C LYS A 65 -4.28 -18.20 14.33
N LEU A 66 -3.44 -18.58 15.29
CA LEU A 66 -2.22 -17.81 15.62
C LEU A 66 -1.22 -17.81 14.47
N ARG A 67 -1.06 -18.94 13.76
CA ARG A 67 -0.21 -19.00 12.56
C ARG A 67 -0.75 -18.09 11.46
N TRP A 68 -2.06 -18.13 11.21
CA TRP A 68 -2.70 -17.31 10.20
C TRP A 68 -2.54 -15.81 10.49
N GLU A 69 -2.79 -15.40 11.74
CA GLU A 69 -2.60 -14.02 12.20
C GLU A 69 -1.14 -13.58 12.00
N PHE A 70 -0.17 -14.41 12.40
CA PHE A 70 1.24 -14.15 12.18
C PHE A 70 1.57 -14.01 10.68
N CYS A 71 1.18 -14.98 9.84
CA CYS A 71 1.47 -14.92 8.40
C CYS A 71 0.88 -13.65 7.77
N THR A 72 -0.34 -13.27 8.16
CA THR A 72 -1.02 -12.08 7.63
C THR A 72 -0.34 -10.77 8.06
N GLU A 73 0.20 -10.74 9.27
CA GLU A 73 0.91 -9.57 9.80
C GLU A 73 2.31 -9.43 9.19
N TYR A 74 3.03 -10.54 9.02
CA TYR A 74 4.44 -10.54 8.61
C TYR A 74 4.63 -10.56 7.10
N LEU A 75 3.71 -11.14 6.34
CA LEU A 75 3.86 -11.27 4.89
C LEU A 75 2.96 -10.27 4.16
N PRO A 76 3.50 -9.47 3.21
CA PRO A 76 2.72 -8.45 2.50
C PRO A 76 1.90 -9.03 1.34
N HIS A 77 1.61 -10.33 1.35
CA HIS A 77 0.95 -11.06 0.27
C HIS A 77 -0.27 -11.81 0.80
N THR A 78 -1.17 -12.23 -0.10
CA THR A 78 -2.37 -12.95 0.31
C THR A 78 -1.98 -14.32 0.86
N VAL A 79 -2.26 -14.56 2.15
CA VAL A 79 -2.06 -15.87 2.78
C VAL A 79 -3.14 -16.83 2.28
N LEU A 80 -2.72 -17.99 1.76
CA LEU A 80 -3.59 -19.06 1.29
C LEU A 80 -3.73 -20.20 2.29
N ALA A 81 -2.64 -20.55 2.98
CA ALA A 81 -2.61 -21.66 3.92
C ALA A 81 -1.46 -21.52 4.93
N THR A 82 -1.56 -22.23 6.05
CA THR A 82 -0.45 -22.46 6.97
C THR A 82 -0.26 -23.96 7.18
N LYS A 83 0.98 -24.42 7.30
CA LYS A 83 1.30 -25.84 7.48
C LYS A 83 2.34 -26.02 8.56
N VAL A 84 2.04 -26.86 9.55
CA VAL A 84 3.00 -27.23 10.60
C VAL A 84 4.00 -28.22 10.02
N ILE A 85 5.29 -27.93 10.19
CA ILE A 85 6.38 -28.84 9.80
C ILE A 85 6.82 -29.63 11.03
N ASP A 86 7.02 -28.95 12.15
CA ASP A 86 7.39 -29.55 13.43
C ASP A 86 6.90 -28.68 14.60
N GLN A 87 7.34 -28.98 15.83
CA GLN A 87 6.92 -28.29 17.06
C GLN A 87 7.30 -26.79 17.12
N TYR A 88 8.29 -26.35 16.34
CA TYR A 88 8.80 -24.96 16.31
C TYR A 88 8.69 -24.31 14.93
N THR A 89 8.44 -25.11 13.88
CA THR A 89 8.46 -24.65 12.49
C THR A 89 7.10 -24.82 11.82
N TYR A 90 6.65 -23.78 11.14
CA TYR A 90 5.53 -23.85 10.20
C TYR A 90 5.83 -23.05 8.94
N THR A 91 5.09 -23.30 7.88
CA THR A 91 5.16 -22.54 6.64
C THR A 91 3.90 -21.71 6.43
N CYS A 92 4.08 -20.55 5.80
CA CYS A 92 3.01 -19.72 5.26
C CYS A 92 3.02 -19.84 3.74
N LEU A 93 1.94 -20.34 3.14
CA LEU A 93 1.75 -20.29 1.70
C LEU A 93 1.12 -18.94 1.34
N VAL A 94 1.81 -18.13 0.53
CA VAL A 94 1.32 -16.85 0.06
C VAL A 94 1.23 -16.79 -1.46
N GLU A 95 0.39 -15.89 -1.95
CA GLU A 95 0.10 -15.70 -3.37
C GLU A 95 0.28 -14.24 -3.80
N SER A 96 0.87 -14.05 -4.98
CA SER A 96 0.82 -12.79 -5.73
C SER A 96 0.08 -13.00 -7.05
N ARG A 97 -1.00 -12.22 -7.25
CA ARG A 97 -1.81 -12.20 -8.49
C ARG A 97 -1.54 -10.98 -9.37
N VAL A 98 -0.55 -10.19 -9.00
CA VAL A 98 -0.26 -8.91 -9.63
C VAL A 98 1.21 -8.87 -10.00
N THR A 99 1.52 -8.08 -11.03
CA THR A 99 2.89 -7.90 -11.50
C THR A 99 3.24 -6.42 -11.41
N CYS A 100 4.40 -6.13 -10.83
CA CYS A 100 4.96 -4.79 -10.76
C CYS A 100 6.07 -4.62 -11.81
N ASP A 101 6.25 -3.38 -12.29
CA ASP A 101 7.35 -3.08 -13.21
C ASP A 101 8.71 -3.22 -12.48
N ASP A 102 9.78 -3.31 -13.26
CA ASP A 102 11.14 -3.31 -12.73
C ASP A 102 11.40 -2.11 -11.80
N GLY A 103 11.98 -2.40 -10.63
CA GLY A 103 12.26 -1.41 -9.60
C GLY A 103 11.05 -1.00 -8.75
N TRP A 104 9.87 -1.58 -8.99
CA TRP A 104 8.71 -1.52 -8.11
C TRP A 104 8.58 -2.81 -7.30
N ILE A 105 7.95 -2.72 -6.13
CA ILE A 105 7.80 -3.82 -5.18
C ILE A 105 6.32 -4.01 -4.90
N GLN A 106 5.84 -5.25 -5.03
CA GLN A 106 4.49 -5.62 -4.64
C GLN A 106 4.39 -5.66 -3.11
N LEU A 107 3.46 -4.88 -2.55
CA LEU A 107 3.05 -5.01 -1.16
C LEU A 107 1.53 -4.84 -1.09
N HIS A 108 0.84 -5.79 -0.49
CA HIS A 108 -0.61 -5.77 -0.24
C HIS A 108 -1.46 -5.50 -1.49
N GLY A 109 -1.03 -6.02 -2.65
CA GLY A 109 -1.74 -5.85 -3.92
C GLY A 109 -1.44 -4.53 -4.65
N ILE A 110 -0.54 -3.71 -4.11
CA ILE A 110 -0.17 -2.41 -4.67
C ILE A 110 1.34 -2.42 -5.01
N CYS A 111 1.70 -1.85 -6.15
CA CYS A 111 3.09 -1.66 -6.53
C CYS A 111 3.63 -0.38 -5.90
N HIS A 112 4.76 -0.51 -5.20
CA HIS A 112 5.43 0.57 -4.50
C HIS A 112 6.81 0.83 -5.08
N LYS A 113 7.18 2.10 -5.23
CA LYS A 113 8.55 2.51 -5.55
C LYS A 113 9.11 3.40 -4.46
N LEU A 114 10.30 3.04 -4.02
CA LEU A 114 11.00 3.73 -2.96
C LEU A 114 11.77 4.93 -3.52
N ILE A 115 11.51 6.12 -2.99
CA ILE A 115 12.23 7.34 -3.36
C ILE A 115 13.10 7.77 -2.18
N TYR A 116 14.42 7.63 -2.35
CA TYR A 116 15.44 7.98 -1.34
C TYR A 116 15.79 9.47 -1.33
N GLU A 117 14.84 10.33 -1.70
CA GLU A 117 14.98 11.78 -1.73
C GLU A 117 13.84 12.37 -0.90
N ALA A 118 14.20 13.17 0.11
CA ALA A 118 13.20 13.84 0.91
C ALA A 118 12.73 15.11 0.18
N MET A 119 11.42 15.28 0.04
CA MET A 119 10.82 16.38 -0.73
C MET A 119 9.61 16.97 0.01
N THR A 120 9.14 18.14 -0.42
CA THR A 120 7.83 18.63 0.01
C THR A 120 6.70 17.76 -0.55
N LYS A 121 5.51 17.81 0.06
CA LYS A 121 4.40 16.98 -0.42
C LYS A 121 4.04 17.24 -1.89
N PRO A 122 3.93 18.50 -2.36
CA PRO A 122 3.65 18.76 -3.77
C PRO A 122 4.73 18.23 -4.72
N GLU A 123 6.01 18.40 -4.35
CA GLU A 123 7.14 17.88 -5.12
C GLU A 123 7.13 16.34 -5.16
N ALA A 124 6.85 15.68 -4.04
CA ALA A 124 6.74 14.23 -3.96
C ALA A 124 5.61 13.70 -4.86
N ARG A 125 4.44 14.38 -4.90
CA ARG A 125 3.35 14.04 -5.83
C ARG A 125 3.80 14.15 -7.29
N ALA A 126 4.45 15.26 -7.64
CA ALA A 126 4.97 15.46 -8.99
C ALA A 126 6.06 14.42 -9.35
N ARG A 127 6.91 14.04 -8.39
CA ARG A 127 7.93 13.01 -8.56
C ARG A 127 7.30 11.65 -8.86
N CYS A 128 6.25 11.25 -8.14
CA CYS A 128 5.56 9.99 -8.42
C CYS A 128 4.93 9.93 -9.81
N GLN A 129 4.31 11.03 -10.27
CA GLN A 129 3.76 11.09 -11.63
C GLN A 129 4.83 10.97 -12.71
N LYS A 130 6.08 11.39 -12.43
CA LYS A 130 7.23 11.20 -13.33
C LYS A 130 7.74 9.76 -13.34
N GLU A 131 7.60 9.02 -12.24
CA GLU A 131 7.98 7.60 -12.18
C GLU A 131 7.06 6.74 -13.04
N ARG A 132 5.75 7.03 -13.02
CA ARG A 132 4.76 6.36 -13.88
C ARG A 132 3.47 7.17 -13.94
N ALA A 133 2.78 7.08 -15.08
CA ALA A 133 1.43 7.61 -15.21
C ALA A 133 0.52 7.02 -14.12
N ASN A 134 -0.27 7.88 -13.47
CA ASN A 134 -1.19 7.55 -12.38
C ASN A 134 -0.53 7.09 -11.07
N ALA A 135 0.80 7.08 -10.96
CA ALA A 135 1.45 6.85 -9.68
C ALA A 135 1.35 8.10 -8.80
N ARG A 136 0.99 7.88 -7.53
CA ARG A 136 0.85 8.93 -6.51
C ARG A 136 1.71 8.58 -5.30
N ILE A 137 1.74 9.44 -4.29
CA ILE A 137 2.30 9.04 -3.00
C ILE A 137 1.50 7.83 -2.50
N ALA A 138 2.19 6.84 -1.94
CA ALA A 138 1.57 5.59 -1.54
C ALA A 138 0.43 5.82 -0.55
N VAL A 139 -0.66 5.08 -0.77
CA VAL A 139 -1.85 5.16 0.05
C VAL A 139 -1.71 4.17 1.20
N TYR A 140 -1.90 4.64 2.42
CA TYR A 140 -2.00 3.75 3.56
C TYR A 140 -3.39 3.14 3.63
N HIS A 141 -3.50 1.81 3.46
CA HIS A 141 -4.77 1.11 3.42
C HIS A 141 -4.88 -0.14 4.30
N ASN A 142 -3.77 -0.60 4.88
CA ASN A 142 -3.75 -1.76 5.78
C ASN A 142 -2.79 -1.47 6.94
N LEU A 143 -3.22 -1.83 8.16
CA LEU A 143 -2.48 -1.60 9.40
C LEU A 143 -1.07 -2.19 9.38
N TRP A 144 -0.91 -3.33 8.71
CA TRP A 144 0.36 -4.04 8.63
C TRP A 144 1.34 -3.42 7.61
N MET A 145 0.88 -2.56 6.70
CA MET A 145 1.76 -1.93 5.68
C MET A 145 2.91 -1.15 6.31
N THR A 146 2.64 -0.48 7.42
CA THR A 146 3.66 0.30 8.11
C THR A 146 4.84 -0.57 8.55
N ARG A 147 4.60 -1.83 8.90
CA ARG A 147 5.65 -2.77 9.27
C ARG A 147 6.59 -3.01 8.11
N HIS A 148 6.03 -3.37 6.96
CA HIS A 148 6.81 -3.61 5.74
C HIS A 148 7.55 -2.35 5.29
N TRP A 149 6.91 -1.18 5.37
CA TRP A 149 7.55 0.10 5.04
C TRP A 149 8.72 0.47 5.96
N GLN A 150 8.67 0.07 7.24
CA GLN A 150 9.77 0.33 8.18
C GLN A 150 11.06 -0.39 7.83
N ASP A 151 10.95 -1.58 7.22
CA ASP A 151 12.12 -2.36 6.81
C ASP A 151 12.86 -1.71 5.65
N PHE A 152 12.13 -0.99 4.78
CA PHE A 152 12.69 -0.25 3.64
C PHE A 152 13.34 1.08 4.03
N PHE A 153 12.70 1.84 4.91
CA PHE A 153 13.25 3.11 5.40
C PHE A 153 13.74 2.96 6.84
N ARG A 154 14.94 2.37 7.03
CA ARG A 154 15.52 2.17 8.35
C ARG A 154 15.69 3.49 9.12
N ASP A 155 16.19 4.51 8.45
CA ASP A 155 16.58 5.78 9.09
C ASP A 155 15.53 6.91 8.96
N ALA A 156 14.49 6.73 8.15
CA ALA A 156 13.45 7.76 8.02
C ALA A 156 12.48 7.69 9.21
N ILE A 157 12.49 8.73 10.02
CA ILE A 157 11.57 8.88 11.17
C ILE A 157 10.20 9.45 10.79
N LYS A 158 10.06 10.00 9.57
CA LYS A 158 8.81 10.61 9.09
C LYS A 158 8.68 10.41 7.58
N LEU A 159 7.51 9.95 7.15
CA LEU A 159 7.21 9.61 5.75
C LEU A 159 5.97 10.35 5.26
N TRP A 160 5.98 10.80 4.01
CA TRP A 160 4.74 11.19 3.36
C TRP A 160 3.90 9.96 3.02
N VAL A 161 2.63 10.03 3.40
CA VAL A 161 1.63 9.02 3.09
C VAL A 161 0.38 9.72 2.61
N ASP A 162 -0.25 9.22 1.55
CA ASP A 162 -1.60 9.62 1.22
C ASP A 162 -2.58 8.65 1.86
N ALA A 163 -3.81 9.13 2.01
CA ALA A 163 -4.92 8.33 2.41
C ALA A 163 -6.12 8.79 1.55
N THR A 164 -7.07 7.90 1.29
CA THR A 164 -8.18 8.03 0.32
C THR A 164 -8.85 9.42 0.26
N GLU A 165 -9.40 9.83 -0.91
CA GLU A 165 -9.91 11.18 -1.21
C GLU A 165 -10.83 11.81 -0.16
N THR A 166 -11.70 11.06 0.52
CA THR A 166 -12.57 11.62 1.58
C THR A 166 -11.77 12.14 2.80
N ILE A 167 -10.52 11.69 2.98
CA ILE A 167 -9.57 12.19 3.99
C ILE A 167 -9.00 13.54 3.58
N THR A 168 -8.56 13.62 2.33
CA THR A 168 -7.77 14.74 1.81
C THR A 168 -8.66 15.89 1.34
N ASP A 169 -9.83 15.59 0.78
CA ASP A 169 -10.74 16.58 0.18
C ASP A 169 -12.03 16.83 0.97
N ARG A 170 -12.44 15.94 1.89
CA ARG A 170 -13.68 16.13 2.70
C ARG A 170 -13.46 16.39 4.20
N LEU A 171 -12.28 16.13 4.74
CA LEU A 171 -11.95 16.44 6.15
C LEU A 171 -10.89 17.52 6.34
N ILE A 172 -10.01 17.67 5.35
CA ILE A 172 -8.90 18.62 5.39
C ILE A 172 -9.23 19.91 4.60
N TYR A 173 -10.20 19.84 3.67
CA TYR A 173 -10.60 20.96 2.81
C TYR A 173 -12.12 21.16 2.82
N LYS A 174 -12.64 22.04 3.70
CA LYS A 174 -13.76 22.95 3.38
C LYS A 174 -14.02 23.93 4.53
N ARG A 175 -13.40 25.12 4.44
CA ARG A 175 -14.00 26.36 4.95
C ARG A 175 -14.68 27.04 3.77
N GLY A 176 -15.98 26.80 3.60
CA GLY A 176 -16.81 27.46 2.59
C GLY A 176 -18.29 27.39 2.97
N PRO A 177 -19.14 28.31 2.47
CA PRO A 177 -20.54 28.47 2.90
C PRO A 177 -21.48 27.33 2.48
N GLU A 178 -21.02 26.36 1.69
CA GLU A 178 -21.82 25.21 1.25
C GLU A 178 -21.40 23.93 2.00
N LEU A 179 -22.01 23.77 3.17
CA LEU A 179 -21.93 22.59 4.03
C LEU A 179 -22.88 21.52 3.48
N MET A 180 -22.36 20.39 2.98
CA MET A 180 -23.19 19.19 2.77
C MET A 180 -23.14 18.32 4.00
N PHE A 181 -24.33 18.09 4.57
CA PHE A 181 -24.61 17.10 5.60
C PHE A 181 -24.30 15.69 5.07
N ALA A 182 -23.58 14.91 5.87
CA ALA A 182 -23.60 13.45 5.76
C ALA A 182 -24.45 12.93 6.95
N HIS A 183 -25.76 12.87 6.74
CA HIS A 183 -26.64 11.84 7.33
C HIS A 183 -26.42 10.56 6.49
N ASP A 184 -26.42 9.32 7.00
CA ASP A 184 -27.27 8.67 8.01
C ASP A 184 -26.49 7.43 8.52
N THR A 185 -26.64 6.89 9.73
CA THR A 185 -27.86 6.67 10.54
C THR A 185 -27.63 6.81 12.05
N LEU A 186 -28.71 7.20 12.74
CA LEU A 186 -29.09 7.05 14.17
C LEU A 186 -28.28 5.99 14.96
N GLU A 187 -27.87 6.13 16.23
CA GLU A 187 -28.42 6.79 17.43
C GLU A 187 -27.30 7.53 18.19
N TYR A 188 -27.68 8.33 19.19
CA TYR A 188 -26.85 9.20 20.04
C TYR A 188 -26.60 10.60 19.46
N GLY A 189 -27.52 11.50 19.82
CA GLY A 189 -27.40 12.94 19.61
C GLY A 189 -26.05 13.47 20.05
N LEU A 190 -25.30 13.98 19.09
CA LEU A 190 -23.96 14.51 19.28
C LEU A 190 -24.01 15.98 19.70
N HIS A 191 -23.61 16.22 20.94
CA HIS A 191 -22.99 17.48 21.31
C HIS A 191 -21.72 17.72 20.48
N SER A 192 -21.52 19.00 20.18
CA SER A 192 -20.50 19.61 19.35
C SER A 192 -19.07 19.08 19.52
N GLY A 193 -18.44 18.72 18.38
CA GLY A 193 -17.02 18.99 18.11
C GLY A 193 -16.00 18.07 18.77
N ALA A 194 -15.50 17.07 18.01
CA ALA A 194 -14.15 16.47 18.06
C ALA A 194 -14.15 15.02 17.52
N PHE A 195 -15.24 14.27 17.69
CA PHE A 195 -15.27 12.84 17.37
C PHE A 195 -15.54 12.51 15.90
N CYS A 196 -16.22 13.41 15.19
CA CYS A 196 -16.61 13.18 13.80
C CYS A 196 -15.45 13.24 12.79
N SER A 197 -14.35 13.94 13.09
CA SER A 197 -13.21 14.08 12.19
C SER A 197 -12.32 12.84 12.17
N ARG A 198 -12.19 12.13 13.31
CA ARG A 198 -11.32 10.94 13.44
C ARG A 198 -11.83 9.71 12.68
N ARG A 199 -13.15 9.51 12.67
CA ARG A 199 -13.82 8.33 12.09
C ARG A 199 -14.16 8.43 10.60
N ARG A 200 -14.09 9.64 10.02
CA ARG A 200 -14.38 9.90 8.60
C ARG A 200 -13.13 10.04 7.75
N VAL A 201 -11.96 9.92 8.39
CA VAL A 201 -10.73 9.63 7.66
C VAL A 201 -10.99 8.25 7.08
N PHE A 202 -10.79 7.92 5.81
CA PHE A 202 -11.01 6.60 5.18
C PHE A 202 -12.43 6.40 4.66
N GLU A 203 -12.61 6.78 3.40
CA GLU A 203 -13.63 6.19 2.53
C GLU A 203 -12.88 5.73 1.27
N TRP A 204 -12.88 4.42 1.03
CA TRP A 204 -12.07 3.77 0.02
C TRP A 204 -12.47 4.19 -1.39
N VAL A 205 -11.52 4.72 -2.16
CA VAL A 205 -11.69 4.89 -3.61
C VAL A 205 -11.96 3.49 -4.18
N HIS A 206 -13.07 3.35 -4.93
CA HIS A 206 -13.57 2.11 -5.54
C HIS A 206 -14.39 1.14 -4.64
N GLY A 207 -14.71 1.47 -3.38
CA GLY A 207 -15.76 0.75 -2.63
C GLY A 207 -15.43 -0.70 -2.21
N VAL A 208 -14.15 -1.09 -2.13
CA VAL A 208 -13.74 -2.51 -1.98
C VAL A 208 -13.34 -2.93 -0.55
N ALA A 209 -13.83 -2.29 0.52
CA ALA A 209 -13.67 -2.87 1.86
C ALA A 209 -14.89 -2.59 2.75
N ARG A 210 -15.60 -3.65 3.14
CA ARG A 210 -16.75 -3.62 4.06
C ARG A 210 -16.40 -3.14 5.48
N ASN A 211 -15.12 -3.10 5.86
CA ASN A 211 -14.66 -2.77 7.22
C ASN A 211 -13.44 -1.83 7.15
N SER A 212 -13.64 -0.52 7.34
CA SER A 212 -12.51 0.39 7.56
C SER A 212 -11.80 -0.01 8.88
N PRO A 213 -10.47 -0.19 8.90
CA PRO A 213 -9.75 -0.46 10.15
C PRO A 213 -9.98 0.67 11.15
N ASN A 214 -10.03 0.35 12.44
CA ASN A 214 -10.09 1.38 13.48
C ASN A 214 -8.72 2.06 13.62
N PHE A 215 -8.62 3.30 13.16
CA PHE A 215 -7.39 4.10 13.24
C PHE A 215 -7.37 5.08 14.42
N ASP A 216 -8.37 5.09 15.30
CA ASP A 216 -8.42 6.03 16.43
C ASP A 216 -7.19 5.89 17.35
N SER A 217 -6.65 4.68 17.50
CA SER A 217 -5.44 4.39 18.27
C SER A 217 -4.14 4.65 17.52
N HIS A 218 -4.22 4.95 16.22
CA HIS A 218 -3.06 5.15 15.34
C HIS A 218 -2.70 6.62 15.17
N TRP A 219 -3.41 7.53 15.83
CA TRP A 219 -3.01 8.93 15.88
C TRP A 219 -1.89 9.15 16.90
N ALA A 220 -0.98 10.07 16.60
CA ALA A 220 0.15 10.42 17.45
C ALA A 220 -0.29 10.82 18.86
N SER A 221 -1.46 11.43 18.99
CA SER A 221 -2.11 11.67 20.26
C SER A 221 -3.63 11.58 20.12
N PRO A 222 -4.38 11.64 21.25
CA PRO A 222 -5.69 12.31 21.26
C PRO A 222 -5.50 13.75 20.70
N SER A 223 -6.40 14.71 20.64
CA SER A 223 -6.20 15.92 19.79
C SER A 223 -5.91 15.73 18.29
N GLU A 224 -5.17 14.73 17.80
CA GLU A 224 -4.95 14.54 16.36
C GLU A 224 -6.14 13.86 15.64
N PRO A 225 -6.33 14.15 14.33
CA PRO A 225 -5.70 15.26 13.61
C PRO A 225 -6.27 16.61 14.09
N ASN A 226 -5.42 17.58 14.37
CA ASN A 226 -5.83 18.84 15.01
C ASN A 226 -5.91 20.04 14.05
N MET A 227 -5.31 19.92 12.86
CA MET A 227 -5.29 20.90 11.76
C MET A 227 -4.77 22.28 12.14
N LYS A 228 -4.05 22.40 13.27
CA LYS A 228 -3.61 23.67 13.84
C LYS A 228 -2.51 24.27 13.00
N GLY A 229 -2.65 25.55 12.66
CA GLY A 229 -1.59 26.26 11.94
C GLY A 229 -1.43 25.82 10.48
N ASN A 230 -2.53 25.41 9.85
CA ASN A 230 -2.62 25.02 8.44
C ASN A 230 -1.73 23.81 8.13
N GLU A 231 -2.10 22.67 8.73
CA GLU A 231 -1.39 21.40 8.61
C GLU A 231 -2.16 20.38 7.76
N PRO A 232 -2.41 20.63 6.45
CA PRO A 232 -3.32 19.79 5.67
C PRO A 232 -2.69 18.51 5.11
N CYS A 233 -1.46 18.16 5.49
CA CYS A 233 -0.77 17.00 4.95
C CYS A 233 -0.62 15.90 5.99
N LEU A 234 -0.88 14.66 5.59
CA LEU A 234 -0.69 13.48 6.44
C LEU A 234 0.75 12.98 6.36
N GLU A 235 1.36 12.75 7.52
CA GLU A 235 2.64 12.06 7.67
C GLU A 235 2.50 10.82 8.55
N LEU A 236 3.34 9.82 8.27
CA LEU A 236 3.52 8.65 9.12
C LEU A 236 4.81 8.81 9.93
N LEU A 237 4.72 8.54 11.24
CA LEU A 237 5.83 8.62 12.18
C LEU A 237 6.48 7.25 12.41
N LYS A 238 7.79 7.28 12.64
CA LYS A 238 8.60 6.10 13.01
C LYS A 238 9.54 6.45 14.16
N GLY A 239 9.64 5.54 15.12
CA GLY A 239 10.59 5.60 16.21
C GLY A 239 10.14 6.49 17.37
N ARG A 240 11.09 6.75 18.27
CA ARG A 240 10.84 7.50 19.51
C ARG A 240 10.83 9.00 19.24
N SER A 241 9.84 9.70 19.79
CA SER A 241 9.71 11.16 19.70
C SER A 241 9.62 11.81 21.09
N THR A 242 10.36 12.91 21.29
CA THR A 242 10.27 13.76 22.47
C THR A 242 9.05 14.70 22.42
N VAL A 243 8.63 15.11 21.22
CA VAL A 243 7.46 15.98 20.99
C VAL A 243 6.20 15.36 21.58
N TRP A 244 6.05 14.04 21.41
CA TRP A 244 4.89 13.27 21.85
C TRP A 244 5.12 12.54 23.19
N GLY A 245 6.26 12.79 23.84
CA GLY A 245 6.66 12.14 25.09
C GLY A 245 6.11 12.78 26.37
N GLY A 246 5.35 13.87 26.28
CA GLY A 246 4.81 14.58 27.45
C GLY A 246 5.81 15.50 28.16
N GLY A 247 6.91 15.89 27.49
CA GLY A 247 7.91 16.84 27.99
C GLY A 247 8.97 16.24 28.94
N ARG A 248 9.92 17.08 29.36
CA ARG A 248 11.05 16.74 30.28
C ARG A 248 11.95 15.59 29.79
N GLY A 249 12.29 15.57 28.50
CA GLY A 249 13.18 14.55 27.92
C GLY A 249 12.57 13.15 27.80
N ARG A 250 11.29 12.98 28.18
CA ARG A 250 10.55 11.75 27.95
C ARG A 250 10.33 11.57 26.45
N THR A 251 10.43 10.32 26.01
CA THR A 251 10.15 9.93 24.63
C THR A 251 9.03 8.92 24.61
N ARG A 252 8.13 9.05 23.62
CA ARG A 252 7.10 8.06 23.32
C ARG A 252 7.43 7.39 21.99
N ASP A 253 7.18 6.09 21.89
CA ASP A 253 7.27 5.41 20.61
C ASP A 253 6.08 5.80 19.73
N MET A 254 6.40 6.35 18.57
CA MET A 254 5.45 6.85 17.58
C MET A 254 5.44 6.00 16.33
N THR A 255 6.07 4.83 16.40
CA THR A 255 6.12 3.88 15.30
C THR A 255 4.71 3.53 14.86
N MET A 256 4.44 3.71 13.56
CA MET A 256 3.13 3.47 12.92
C MET A 256 2.04 4.51 13.27
N MET A 257 2.40 5.66 13.82
CA MET A 257 1.43 6.69 14.20
C MET A 257 1.28 7.77 13.12
N PHE A 258 0.06 8.26 12.92
CA PHE A 258 -0.28 9.37 12.05
C PHE A 258 -0.17 10.71 12.74
N ASN A 259 0.21 11.71 11.96
CA ASN A 259 0.16 13.11 12.34
C ASN A 259 -0.23 13.93 11.11
N ASP A 260 -1.02 14.99 11.30
CA ASP A 260 -1.18 16.03 10.31
C ASP A 260 -0.07 17.08 10.48
N CYS A 261 0.42 17.62 9.37
CA CYS A 261 1.53 18.55 9.35
C CYS A 261 1.49 19.47 8.13
N ARG A 262 2.37 20.47 8.10
CA ARG A 262 2.48 21.39 6.96
C ARG A 262 3.03 20.67 5.73
N CYS A 263 2.36 20.83 4.59
CA CYS A 263 2.79 20.25 3.32
C CYS A 263 4.17 20.74 2.81
N THR A 264 4.65 21.87 3.35
CA THR A 264 5.95 22.46 3.03
C THR A 264 7.12 21.79 3.75
N TYR A 265 6.84 20.87 4.68
CA TYR A 265 7.90 20.08 5.29
C TYR A 265 8.52 19.11 4.29
N VAL A 266 9.76 18.69 4.54
CA VAL A 266 10.48 17.78 3.67
C VAL A 266 10.47 16.39 4.29
N ARG A 267 10.03 15.35 3.55
CA ARG A 267 9.93 13.96 4.01
C ARG A 267 10.29 12.98 2.90
N TYR A 268 10.78 11.81 3.29
CA TYR A 268 10.87 10.65 2.41
C TYR A 268 9.48 10.08 2.12
N PHE A 269 9.34 9.29 1.06
CA PHE A 269 8.05 8.78 0.63
C PHE A 269 8.17 7.54 -0.25
N PHE A 270 7.06 6.81 -0.34
CA PHE A 270 6.85 5.81 -1.37
C PHE A 270 5.94 6.39 -2.45
N CYS A 271 6.21 6.06 -3.70
CA CYS A 271 5.21 6.12 -4.74
C CYS A 271 4.41 4.82 -4.74
N GLY A 272 3.11 4.90 -4.97
CA GLY A 272 2.20 3.76 -5.06
C GLY A 272 1.34 3.85 -6.31
N LYS A 273 1.05 2.69 -6.90
CA LYS A 273 0.09 2.51 -7.99
C LYS A 273 -0.64 1.18 -7.75
N GLU A 274 -1.96 1.17 -7.98
CA GLU A 274 -2.69 -0.09 -8.07
C GLU A 274 -2.02 -0.99 -9.11
N ALA A 275 -1.74 -2.22 -8.71
CA ALA A 275 -1.08 -3.16 -9.59
C ALA A 275 -2.05 -3.61 -10.68
N GLU A 276 -1.54 -3.85 -11.89
CA GLU A 276 -2.39 -4.33 -12.99
C GLU A 276 -2.85 -5.75 -12.66
N LEU A 277 -4.17 -5.93 -12.58
CA LEU A 277 -4.75 -7.26 -12.36
C LEU A 277 -4.49 -8.10 -13.61
N VAL A 278 -3.91 -9.28 -13.42
CA VAL A 278 -3.83 -10.29 -14.47
C VAL A 278 -5.24 -10.85 -14.66
N VAL A 279 -5.97 -10.34 -15.66
CA VAL A 279 -7.31 -10.85 -16.00
C VAL A 279 -7.15 -12.24 -16.62
N VAL A 280 -7.58 -13.27 -15.91
CA VAL A 280 -7.72 -14.62 -16.46
C VAL A 280 -9.05 -14.68 -17.22
N PRO A 281 -9.07 -14.89 -18.55
CA PRO A 281 -10.32 -15.03 -19.29
C PRO A 281 -11.09 -16.24 -18.75
N LEU A 282 -12.33 -16.03 -18.31
CA LEU A 282 -13.24 -17.15 -18.07
C LEU A 282 -13.57 -17.76 -19.43
N ALA A 283 -13.17 -19.01 -19.65
CA ALA A 283 -13.58 -19.74 -20.85
C ALA A 283 -15.10 -19.81 -20.88
N SER A 284 -15.71 -19.25 -21.92
CA SER A 284 -17.12 -19.48 -22.24
C SER A 284 -17.31 -20.98 -22.45
N SER A 285 -18.09 -21.59 -21.55
CA SER A 285 -18.56 -22.98 -21.62
C SER A 285 -19.37 -23.26 -22.88
#